data_AF-A0A538FZ49-F1
#
_entry.id   AF-A0A538FZ49-F1
#
_cell.length_a   1.000
_cell.length_b   1.000
_cell.length_c   1.000
_cell.angle_alpha   90.00
_cell.angle_beta   90.00
_cell.angle_gamma   90.00
#
_symmetry.space_group_name_H-M   'P 1'
#
loop_
_entity.id
_entity.type
_entity.pdbx_description
1 polymer ?
#
loop_
_entity_poly.entity_id
_entity_poly.type
_entity_poly.pdbx_seq_one_letter_code
_entity_poly.pdbx_strand_id
1 'polypeptide(L)'
;HGRLVTYSPKVFIPLTKLCRDVCGYCTFARPPRRGERAYMSGDEVLEVARAGAAAGCREALFTLGDKPELRYRVARDELAALGCSTTLEYLARCARLVLDETGLLPHVNPGVLSLDDTLALRKVSASQGLMLETTAARLAERGGPHWASPDKLPAARLATIEAAGEARVPFTTGILIGIGETRRERLEALLAIRELHERFGHVQEVIVQNFRAKPGTRMAAAPEPPLEELLWTCAAARLVLGADWNIQAPPNLSYADFPRLLDAGINDWGGVSPVTVDHVNPEAPWPEVERLAEGTRSRGLELAPRLTVYPDYVAECDRWLDAAVTPHVLALADGEGLAREDEWAAGAPEGSELDPSPELDSSPRAAASFKGAPSLLPAASLQGKDAQVGNGSVPKASRSIAPTIAEALAKVREEVELAEDDIAELFRARGHDFAAVVTAADALRREVCGDAVTYVVTRNINYTNVCYFRCGFCAFSKGKLAANLRGAPYLVPLPPLPATSTSTSAARLRRSCPTCTSMRSLRSRFGKAPPRSSCRYATTWHDSRRRASRRCRARPPRSSTMRSAR
;
A
#
# COMPACT_ATOMS: atom_id res chain seq x y z
N HIS A 1 -3.87 -14.26 -10.14
CA HIS A 1 -4.70 -13.28 -9.41
C HIS A 1 -5.85 -13.87 -8.59
N GLY A 2 -6.25 -15.13 -8.78
CA GLY A 2 -7.30 -15.73 -7.92
C GLY A 2 -8.65 -15.04 -8.08
N ARG A 3 -9.31 -14.74 -6.96
CA ARG A 3 -10.60 -14.02 -6.92
C ARG A 3 -10.45 -12.50 -6.84
N LEU A 4 -9.22 -12.00 -6.67
CA LEU A 4 -8.95 -10.61 -6.39
C LEU A 4 -8.93 -9.77 -7.67
N VAL A 5 -9.63 -8.64 -7.63
CA VAL A 5 -9.57 -7.57 -8.60
C VAL A 5 -9.24 -6.29 -7.85
N THR A 6 -8.28 -5.52 -8.36
CA THR A 6 -7.80 -4.32 -7.66
C THR A 6 -8.21 -3.03 -8.35
N TYR A 7 -8.17 -1.93 -7.60
CA TYR A 7 -8.25 -0.57 -8.13
C TYR A 7 -7.36 0.36 -7.30
N SER A 8 -6.90 1.47 -7.86
CA SER A 8 -6.12 2.46 -7.10
C SER A 8 -6.97 3.68 -6.75
N PRO A 9 -7.26 3.96 -5.47
CA PRO A 9 -7.92 5.19 -5.05
C PRO A 9 -6.99 6.39 -5.28
N LYS A 10 -7.32 7.26 -6.23
CA LYS A 10 -6.41 8.35 -6.65
C LYS A 10 -7.05 9.73 -6.72
N VAL A 11 -6.19 10.75 -6.69
CA VAL A 11 -6.49 12.06 -7.30
C VAL A 11 -5.68 12.26 -8.56
N PHE A 12 -6.27 13.00 -9.49
CA PHE A 12 -5.66 13.34 -10.76
C PHE A 12 -5.20 14.81 -10.73
N ILE A 13 -3.90 15.04 -10.91
CA ILE A 13 -3.29 16.37 -10.84
C ILE A 13 -2.77 16.74 -12.24
N PRO A 14 -3.51 17.54 -13.02
CA PRO A 14 -3.13 17.97 -14.36
C PRO A 14 -2.14 19.15 -14.29
N LEU A 15 -0.90 18.90 -13.84
CA LEU A 15 0.08 19.94 -13.50
C LEU A 15 0.25 20.99 -14.62
N THR A 16 0.20 20.55 -15.87
CA THR A 16 0.00 21.44 -17.03
C THR A 16 -0.81 20.74 -18.10
N LYS A 17 -1.66 21.52 -18.78
CA LYS A 17 -2.41 21.09 -19.98
C LYS A 17 -1.71 21.51 -21.27
N LEU A 18 -0.53 22.12 -21.20
CA LEU A 18 0.27 22.43 -22.38
C LEU A 18 1.09 21.21 -22.79
N CYS A 19 1.24 20.98 -24.09
CA CYS A 19 2.02 19.87 -24.62
C CYS A 19 2.73 20.29 -25.92
N ARG A 20 3.96 19.83 -26.14
CA ARG A 20 4.63 20.07 -27.42
C ARG A 20 4.04 19.22 -28.56
N ASP A 21 3.54 18.04 -28.26
CA ASP A 21 2.87 17.15 -29.21
C ASP A 21 1.48 17.67 -29.64
N VAL A 22 0.96 17.11 -30.74
CA VAL A 22 -0.37 17.44 -31.31
C VAL A 22 -1.14 16.17 -31.72
N CYS A 23 -1.25 15.22 -30.79
CA CYS A 23 -1.95 13.96 -31.01
C CYS A 23 -3.38 14.20 -31.53
N GLY A 24 -3.74 13.53 -32.61
CA GLY A 24 -5.00 13.73 -33.33
C GLY A 24 -6.26 13.42 -32.53
N TYR A 25 -6.14 12.66 -31.44
CA TYR A 25 -7.22 12.22 -30.55
C TYR A 25 -7.25 12.94 -29.18
N CYS A 26 -6.24 13.73 -28.84
CA CYS A 26 -6.06 14.22 -27.47
C CYS A 26 -6.77 15.55 -27.22
N THR A 27 -7.64 15.60 -26.21
CA THR A 27 -8.29 16.83 -25.70
C THR A 27 -7.64 17.39 -24.43
N PHE A 28 -6.76 16.62 -23.81
CA PHE A 28 -6.03 17.02 -22.61
C PHE A 28 -5.06 18.17 -22.93
N ALA A 29 -4.29 18.01 -24.02
CA ALA A 29 -3.39 19.04 -24.51
C ALA A 29 -4.17 20.22 -25.11
N ARG A 30 -3.97 21.41 -24.55
CA ARG A 30 -4.61 22.65 -25.00
C ARG A 30 -3.54 23.69 -25.35
N PRO A 31 -3.73 24.50 -26.39
CA PRO A 31 -2.83 25.61 -26.65
C PRO A 31 -2.94 26.66 -25.52
N PRO A 32 -1.89 27.45 -25.30
CA PRO A 32 -1.92 28.49 -24.27
C PRO A 32 -3.00 29.53 -24.57
N ARG A 33 -3.68 29.99 -23.51
CA ARG A 33 -4.71 31.04 -23.57
C ARG A 33 -4.22 32.27 -22.85
N ARG A 34 -4.54 33.45 -23.40
CA ARG A 34 -4.09 34.72 -22.84
C ARG A 34 -4.69 34.94 -21.45
N GLY A 35 -3.83 35.15 -20.46
CA GLY A 35 -4.24 35.39 -19.06
C GLY A 35 -4.43 34.13 -18.23
N GLU A 36 -4.30 32.94 -18.82
CA GLU A 36 -4.27 31.66 -18.08
C GLU A 36 -2.82 31.27 -17.77
N ARG A 37 -2.61 30.66 -16.61
CA ARG A 37 -1.32 30.09 -16.21
C ARG A 37 -1.03 28.80 -16.99
N ALA A 38 0.24 28.57 -17.28
CA ALA A 38 0.73 27.36 -17.93
C ALA A 38 0.77 26.17 -16.96
N TYR A 39 0.99 26.40 -15.66
CA TYR A 39 1.08 25.36 -14.64
C TYR A 39 0.17 25.65 -13.45
N MET A 40 -0.29 24.60 -12.78
CA MET A 40 -0.83 24.72 -11.42
C MET A 40 0.25 25.27 -10.48
N SER A 41 -0.10 26.03 -9.45
CA SER A 41 0.81 26.40 -8.35
C SER A 41 1.00 25.23 -7.40
N GLY A 42 2.01 25.32 -6.53
CA GLY A 42 2.20 24.35 -5.44
C GLY A 42 0.97 24.30 -4.51
N ASP A 43 0.34 25.44 -4.25
CA ASP A 43 -0.86 25.53 -3.41
C ASP A 43 -2.07 24.84 -4.05
N GLU A 44 -2.31 25.08 -5.36
CA GLU A 44 -3.38 24.41 -6.11
C GLU A 44 -3.16 22.89 -6.16
N VAL A 45 -1.91 22.45 -6.31
CA VAL A 45 -1.53 21.03 -6.27
C VAL A 45 -1.83 20.43 -4.88
N LEU A 46 -1.44 21.14 -3.80
CA LEU A 46 -1.70 20.69 -2.43
C LEU A 46 -3.17 20.67 -2.06
N GLU A 47 -3.96 21.61 -2.57
CA GLU A 47 -5.40 21.65 -2.34
C GLU A 47 -6.06 20.38 -2.89
N VAL A 48 -5.74 20.00 -4.13
CA VAL A 48 -6.24 18.75 -4.74
C VAL A 48 -5.74 17.52 -3.98
N ALA A 49 -4.47 17.50 -3.60
CA ALA A 49 -3.89 16.37 -2.86
C ALA A 49 -4.52 16.19 -1.46
N ARG A 50 -4.74 17.28 -0.73
CA ARG A 50 -5.41 17.25 0.59
C ARG A 50 -6.86 16.81 0.48
N ALA A 51 -7.58 17.27 -0.54
CA ALA A 51 -8.93 16.80 -0.82
C ALA A 51 -8.94 15.28 -1.13
N GLY A 52 -7.95 14.80 -1.88
CA GLY A 52 -7.74 13.38 -2.15
C GLY A 52 -7.51 12.55 -0.89
N ALA A 53 -6.55 12.97 -0.06
CA ALA A 53 -6.23 12.30 1.20
C ALA A 53 -7.46 12.24 2.13
N ALA A 54 -8.20 13.34 2.26
CA ALA A 54 -9.43 13.41 3.03
C ALA A 54 -10.55 12.49 2.48
N ALA A 55 -10.56 12.24 1.18
CA ALA A 55 -11.49 11.31 0.53
C ALA A 55 -10.99 9.84 0.52
N GLY A 56 -9.90 9.52 1.22
CA GLY A 56 -9.34 8.17 1.31
C GLY A 56 -8.49 7.74 0.10
N CYS A 57 -8.06 8.67 -0.75
CA CYS A 57 -7.11 8.34 -1.81
C CYS A 57 -5.75 7.91 -1.24
N ARG A 58 -4.99 7.16 -2.02
CA ARG A 58 -3.62 6.71 -1.70
C ARG A 58 -2.62 7.14 -2.77
N GLU A 59 -3.10 7.44 -3.96
CA GLU A 59 -2.30 7.86 -5.11
C GLU A 59 -2.57 9.33 -5.49
N ALA A 60 -1.50 10.05 -5.83
CA ALA A 60 -1.56 11.33 -6.53
C ALA A 60 -0.99 11.15 -7.94
N LEU A 61 -1.86 10.96 -8.92
CA LEU A 61 -1.46 10.78 -10.31
C LEU A 61 -1.21 12.14 -10.96
N PHE A 62 0.06 12.47 -11.16
CA PHE A 62 0.46 13.60 -11.98
C PHE A 62 0.44 13.22 -13.45
N THR A 63 -0.34 13.95 -14.23
CA THR A 63 -0.32 13.88 -15.69
C THR A 63 -0.13 15.25 -16.26
N LEU A 64 0.58 15.32 -17.38
CA LEU A 64 0.95 16.56 -18.00
C LEU A 64 1.30 16.31 -19.47
N GLY A 65 1.31 17.39 -20.25
CA GLY A 65 1.82 17.31 -21.61
C GLY A 65 3.34 17.24 -21.63
N ASP A 66 3.86 16.62 -22.70
CA ASP A 66 5.29 16.47 -22.94
C ASP A 66 5.95 17.83 -23.17
N LYS A 67 6.96 18.14 -22.34
CA LYS A 67 7.94 19.25 -22.47
C LYS A 67 7.40 20.51 -23.15
N PRO A 68 6.30 21.12 -22.66
CA PRO A 68 5.67 22.28 -23.31
C PRO A 68 6.61 23.48 -23.45
N GLU A 69 7.61 23.60 -22.60
CA GLU A 69 8.65 24.62 -22.63
C GLU A 69 9.48 24.61 -23.93
N LEU A 70 9.55 23.48 -24.65
CA LEU A 70 10.23 23.43 -25.94
C LEU A 70 9.42 24.09 -27.06
N ARG A 71 8.11 24.21 -26.90
CA ARG A 71 7.20 24.77 -27.90
C ARG A 71 6.70 26.16 -27.54
N TYR A 72 6.34 26.37 -26.27
CA TYR A 72 5.65 27.57 -25.84
C TYR A 72 6.53 28.46 -24.96
N ARG A 73 6.67 29.72 -25.36
CA ARG A 73 7.39 30.72 -24.58
C ARG A 73 6.75 30.94 -23.21
N VAL A 74 5.42 30.98 -23.12
CA VAL A 74 4.70 31.16 -21.84
C VAL A 74 5.07 30.08 -20.82
N ALA A 75 5.28 28.83 -21.25
CA ALA A 75 5.72 27.75 -20.38
C ALA A 75 7.14 27.99 -19.85
N ARG A 76 8.07 28.46 -20.70
CA ARG A 76 9.43 28.82 -20.27
C ARG A 76 9.45 29.99 -19.30
N ASP A 77 8.72 31.06 -19.63
CA ASP A 77 8.69 32.28 -18.84
C ASP A 77 8.07 32.00 -17.45
N GLU A 78 7.04 31.16 -17.37
CA GLU A 78 6.44 30.77 -16.09
C GLU A 78 7.32 29.80 -15.29
N LEU A 79 7.98 28.82 -15.93
CA LEU A 79 8.96 27.97 -15.23
C LEU A 79 10.09 28.80 -14.62
N ALA A 80 10.62 29.78 -15.35
CA ALA A 80 11.64 30.68 -14.85
C ALA A 80 11.13 31.50 -13.64
N ALA A 81 9.89 31.97 -13.67
CA ALA A 81 9.26 32.64 -12.53
C ALA A 81 9.05 31.71 -11.32
N LEU A 82 8.80 30.42 -11.57
CA LEU A 82 8.75 29.37 -10.55
C LEU A 82 10.15 28.92 -10.08
N GLY A 83 11.23 29.44 -10.67
CA GLY A 83 12.60 29.02 -10.37
C GLY A 83 12.90 27.59 -10.81
N CYS A 84 12.33 27.15 -11.93
CA CYS A 84 12.60 25.89 -12.60
C CYS A 84 13.14 26.15 -14.01
N SER A 85 14.03 25.30 -14.49
CA SER A 85 14.50 25.31 -15.88
C SER A 85 13.65 24.41 -16.78
N THR A 86 13.08 23.33 -16.22
CA THR A 86 12.27 22.36 -16.96
C THR A 86 10.95 22.04 -16.26
N THR A 87 10.00 21.52 -17.04
CA THR A 87 8.75 20.99 -16.50
C THR A 87 8.99 19.85 -15.50
N LEU A 88 9.99 19.01 -15.75
CA LEU A 88 10.30 17.85 -14.91
C LEU A 88 10.87 18.26 -13.55
N GLU A 89 11.67 19.33 -13.48
CA GLU A 89 12.11 19.91 -12.20
C GLU A 89 10.93 20.44 -11.38
N TYR A 90 9.97 21.10 -12.03
CA TYR A 90 8.79 21.59 -11.33
C TYR A 90 7.90 20.44 -10.85
N LEU A 91 7.71 19.41 -11.70
CA LEU A 91 7.02 18.19 -11.33
C LEU A 91 7.66 17.51 -10.12
N ALA A 92 8.99 17.38 -10.09
CA ALA A 92 9.68 16.75 -8.98
C ALA A 92 9.45 17.52 -7.66
N ARG A 93 9.42 18.85 -7.72
CA ARG A 93 9.11 19.72 -6.57
C ARG A 93 7.67 19.53 -6.09
N CYS A 94 6.71 19.51 -7.00
CA CYS A 94 5.29 19.30 -6.67
C CYS A 94 5.03 17.88 -6.13
N ALA A 95 5.67 16.86 -6.71
CA ALA A 95 5.56 15.47 -6.23
C ALA A 95 6.13 15.31 -4.82
N ARG A 96 7.31 15.90 -4.54
CA ARG A 96 7.87 15.96 -3.18
C ARG A 96 6.92 16.64 -2.20
N LEU A 97 6.37 17.79 -2.60
CA LEU A 97 5.43 18.54 -1.77
C LEU A 97 4.19 17.71 -1.41
N VAL A 98 3.61 17.00 -2.37
CA VAL A 98 2.46 16.11 -2.13
C VAL A 98 2.83 14.96 -1.19
N LEU A 99 3.96 14.31 -1.43
CA LEU A 99 4.43 13.18 -0.63
C LEU A 99 4.64 13.58 0.84
N ASP A 100 5.31 14.70 1.07
CA ASP A 100 5.68 15.17 2.41
C ASP A 100 4.48 15.73 3.19
N GLU A 101 3.57 16.46 2.53
CA GLU A 101 2.49 17.20 3.19
C GLU A 101 1.18 16.42 3.32
N THR A 102 0.97 15.39 2.50
CA THR A 102 -0.30 14.65 2.45
C THR A 102 -0.15 13.15 2.63
N GLY A 103 1.06 12.61 2.47
CA GLY A 103 1.32 11.17 2.48
C GLY A 103 0.80 10.42 1.24
N LEU A 104 0.09 11.08 0.31
CA LEU A 104 -0.30 10.47 -0.96
C LEU A 104 0.95 10.11 -1.77
N LEU A 105 0.91 8.95 -2.42
CA LEU A 105 2.02 8.44 -3.21
C LEU A 105 1.99 9.05 -4.61
N PRO A 106 3.00 9.83 -5.03
CA PRO A 106 3.04 10.35 -6.38
C PRO A 106 3.26 9.23 -7.39
N HIS A 107 2.38 9.17 -8.39
CA HIS A 107 2.58 8.46 -9.63
C HIS A 107 2.72 9.49 -10.74
N VAL A 108 3.85 9.51 -11.43
CA VAL A 108 4.11 10.53 -12.46
C VAL A 108 4.04 9.94 -13.86
N ASN A 109 3.24 10.56 -14.73
CA ASN A 109 3.16 10.24 -16.16
C ASN A 109 3.47 11.49 -16.99
N PRO A 110 4.77 11.89 -17.06
CA PRO A 110 5.19 13.15 -17.65
C PRO A 110 5.52 13.09 -19.15
N GLY A 111 5.35 11.92 -19.78
CA GLY A 111 5.76 11.72 -21.16
C GLY A 111 7.15 11.07 -21.29
N VAL A 112 7.92 11.46 -22.30
CA VAL A 112 9.22 10.84 -22.62
C VAL A 112 10.31 11.32 -21.66
N LEU A 113 10.93 10.37 -20.95
CA LEU A 113 12.00 10.58 -19.99
C LEU A 113 13.32 9.98 -20.47
N SER A 114 14.44 10.64 -20.11
CA SER A 114 15.76 10.03 -20.11
C SER A 114 15.99 9.19 -18.84
N LEU A 115 17.10 8.44 -18.79
CA LEU A 115 17.51 7.73 -17.58
C LEU A 115 17.71 8.68 -16.38
N ASP A 116 18.36 9.82 -16.60
CA ASP A 116 18.61 10.81 -15.55
C ASP A 116 17.30 11.41 -15.02
N ASP A 117 16.36 11.71 -15.92
CA ASP A 117 15.03 12.21 -15.53
C ASP A 117 14.28 11.16 -14.69
N THR A 118 14.34 9.90 -15.12
CA THR A 118 13.71 8.76 -14.44
C THR A 118 14.27 8.58 -13.03
N LEU A 119 15.60 8.62 -12.88
CA LEU A 119 16.30 8.54 -11.60
C LEU A 119 16.01 9.74 -10.68
N ALA A 120 15.88 10.94 -11.25
CA ALA A 120 15.52 12.13 -10.50
C ALA A 120 14.10 12.02 -9.93
N LEU A 121 13.14 11.61 -10.76
CA LEU A 121 11.74 11.43 -10.35
C LEU A 121 11.56 10.25 -9.39
N ARG A 122 12.37 9.18 -9.49
CA ARG A 122 12.33 8.01 -8.59
C ARG A 122 12.42 8.39 -7.12
N LYS A 123 13.13 9.48 -6.80
CA LYS A 123 13.30 9.97 -5.43
C LYS A 123 12.01 10.53 -4.82
N VAL A 124 11.03 10.89 -5.65
CA VAL A 124 9.81 11.61 -5.26
C VAL A 124 8.52 10.92 -5.71
N SER A 125 8.61 9.77 -6.38
CA SER A 125 7.47 9.02 -6.90
C SER A 125 7.57 7.55 -6.54
N ALA A 126 6.44 6.95 -6.18
CA ALA A 126 6.36 5.51 -5.94
C ALA A 126 6.25 4.72 -7.25
N SER A 127 5.63 5.31 -8.27
CA SER A 127 5.46 4.74 -9.61
C SER A 127 5.69 5.80 -10.69
N GLN A 128 6.12 5.37 -11.87
CA GLN A 128 6.18 6.20 -13.06
C GLN A 128 5.44 5.53 -14.21
N GLY A 129 5.04 6.29 -15.22
CA GLY A 129 4.29 5.70 -16.32
C GLY A 129 4.38 6.47 -17.62
N LEU A 130 4.12 5.73 -18.70
CA LEU A 130 3.96 6.26 -20.05
C LEU A 130 3.19 5.24 -20.89
N MET A 131 2.11 5.64 -21.54
CA MET A 131 1.49 4.79 -22.57
C MET A 131 2.43 4.65 -23.76
N LEU A 132 2.75 3.41 -24.13
CA LEU A 132 3.43 3.09 -25.40
C LEU A 132 2.51 3.42 -26.57
N GLU A 133 1.19 3.25 -26.39
CA GLU A 133 0.13 3.44 -27.37
C GLU A 133 0.18 2.40 -28.50
N THR A 134 1.29 2.35 -29.23
CA THR A 134 1.49 1.51 -30.42
C THR A 134 2.97 1.44 -30.80
N THR A 135 3.39 0.36 -31.47
CA THR A 135 4.70 0.25 -32.13
C THR A 135 4.65 0.62 -33.61
N ALA A 136 3.47 0.93 -34.15
CA ALA A 136 3.26 1.22 -35.56
C ALA A 136 3.78 2.61 -35.97
N ALA A 137 5.03 2.68 -36.43
CA ALA A 137 5.66 3.95 -36.84
C ALA A 137 4.89 4.72 -37.93
N ARG A 138 4.15 4.00 -38.80
CA ARG A 138 3.30 4.61 -39.84
C ARG A 138 2.22 5.55 -39.29
N LEU A 139 1.82 5.40 -38.02
CA LEU A 139 0.81 6.26 -37.40
C LEU A 139 1.34 7.69 -37.11
N ALA A 140 2.65 7.91 -37.24
CA ALA A 140 3.28 9.22 -37.20
C ALA A 140 3.39 9.91 -38.58
N GLU A 141 3.05 9.21 -39.66
CA GLU A 141 3.03 9.78 -41.01
C GLU A 141 1.93 10.85 -41.17
N ARG A 142 2.05 11.68 -42.21
CA ARG A 142 1.10 12.79 -42.44
C ARG A 142 -0.33 12.29 -42.54
N GLY A 143 -1.20 12.82 -41.68
CA GLY A 143 -2.60 12.42 -41.58
C GLY A 143 -2.87 11.36 -40.51
N GLY A 144 -1.83 10.73 -39.96
CA GLY A 144 -1.94 9.80 -38.84
C GLY A 144 -2.19 10.48 -37.48
N PRO A 145 -2.59 9.70 -36.45
CA PRO A 145 -2.92 10.21 -35.12
C PRO A 145 -1.72 10.83 -34.39
N HIS A 146 -0.49 10.44 -34.74
CA HIS A 146 0.74 10.94 -34.11
C HIS A 146 1.55 11.87 -35.01
N TRP A 147 0.97 12.33 -36.12
CA TRP A 147 1.64 13.28 -37.00
C TRP A 147 2.00 14.58 -36.27
N ALA A 148 3.27 15.00 -36.39
CA ALA A 148 3.87 16.14 -35.70
C ALA A 148 3.91 16.03 -34.16
N SER A 149 3.89 14.81 -33.63
CA SER A 149 4.10 14.50 -32.21
C SER A 149 5.39 13.68 -32.03
N PRO A 150 6.57 14.33 -31.97
CA PRO A 150 7.85 13.64 -31.90
C PRO A 150 7.96 12.70 -30.69
N ASP A 151 7.34 13.05 -29.56
CA ASP A 151 7.43 12.26 -28.34
C ASP A 151 6.43 11.08 -28.36
N LYS A 152 5.65 10.92 -29.43
CA LYS A 152 4.80 9.74 -29.70
C LYS A 152 5.45 8.71 -30.64
N LEU A 153 6.68 8.95 -31.10
CA LEU A 153 7.40 7.96 -31.89
C LEU A 153 7.66 6.70 -31.03
N PRO A 154 7.40 5.48 -31.55
CA PRO A 154 7.57 4.25 -30.78
C PRO A 154 8.96 4.10 -30.14
N ALA A 155 10.02 4.45 -30.86
CA ALA A 155 11.39 4.35 -30.37
C ALA A 155 11.64 5.22 -29.12
N ALA A 156 11.10 6.45 -29.09
CA ALA A 156 11.24 7.33 -27.92
C ALA A 156 10.47 6.79 -26.71
N ARG A 157 9.28 6.22 -26.94
CA ARG A 157 8.43 5.63 -25.89
C ARG A 157 9.08 4.38 -25.30
N LEU A 158 9.59 3.48 -26.15
CA LEU A 158 10.31 2.28 -25.73
C LEU A 158 11.60 2.62 -24.98
N ALA A 159 12.34 3.65 -25.40
CA ALA A 159 13.54 4.09 -24.68
C ALA A 159 13.22 4.59 -23.26
N THR A 160 12.10 5.28 -23.06
CA THR A 160 11.64 5.67 -21.71
C THR A 160 11.26 4.47 -20.85
N ILE A 161 10.57 3.47 -21.42
CA ILE A 161 10.23 2.24 -20.70
C ILE A 161 11.53 1.50 -20.32
N GLU A 162 12.48 1.37 -21.24
CA GLU A 162 13.80 0.78 -20.97
C GLU A 162 14.55 1.53 -19.85
N ALA A 163 14.57 2.86 -19.89
CA ALA A 163 15.18 3.69 -18.85
C ALA A 163 14.57 3.45 -17.46
N ALA A 164 13.25 3.21 -17.37
CA ALA A 164 12.59 2.82 -16.12
C ALA A 164 13.05 1.44 -15.61
N GLY A 165 13.28 0.50 -16.53
CA GLY A 165 13.88 -0.79 -16.24
C GLY A 165 15.30 -0.67 -15.66
N GLU A 166 16.15 0.12 -16.31
CA GLU A 166 17.51 0.40 -15.85
C GLU A 166 17.53 1.10 -14.48
N ALA A 167 16.62 2.05 -14.26
CA ALA A 167 16.47 2.78 -13.01
C ALA A 167 15.78 1.99 -11.90
N ARG A 168 15.26 0.78 -12.18
CA ARG A 168 14.47 -0.05 -11.26
C ARG A 168 13.28 0.71 -10.68
N VAL A 169 12.44 1.24 -11.56
CA VAL A 169 11.21 1.95 -11.21
C VAL A 169 10.01 1.07 -11.56
N PRO A 170 9.06 0.82 -10.63
CA PRO A 170 7.77 0.23 -10.97
C PRO A 170 7.08 1.10 -12.02
N PHE A 171 6.83 0.53 -13.19
CA PHE A 171 6.43 1.29 -14.37
C PHE A 171 5.07 0.84 -14.92
N THR A 172 4.20 1.80 -15.22
CA THR A 172 2.91 1.55 -15.88
C THR A 172 3.01 1.92 -17.35
N THR A 173 2.56 1.02 -18.22
CA THR A 173 2.51 1.28 -19.67
C THR A 173 1.32 0.57 -20.29
N GLY A 174 1.18 0.63 -21.61
CA GLY A 174 0.03 0.05 -22.26
C GLY A 174 -0.13 0.47 -23.71
N ILE A 175 -1.19 -0.05 -24.31
CA ILE A 175 -1.56 0.19 -25.71
C ILE A 175 -2.90 0.91 -25.79
N LEU A 176 -3.08 1.67 -26.87
CA LEU A 176 -4.33 2.33 -27.22
C LEU A 176 -4.87 1.72 -28.50
N ILE A 177 -6.10 1.22 -28.44
CA ILE A 177 -6.76 0.57 -29.56
C ILE A 177 -7.76 1.50 -30.25
N GLY A 178 -7.92 1.34 -31.55
CA GLY A 178 -8.86 2.11 -32.37
C GLY A 178 -8.32 3.44 -32.89
N ILE A 179 -7.00 3.63 -32.92
CA ILE A 179 -6.35 4.83 -33.49
C ILE A 179 -5.84 4.62 -34.93
N GLY A 180 -6.11 3.45 -35.51
CA GLY A 180 -5.72 3.07 -36.86
C GLY A 180 -4.68 1.95 -36.90
N GLU A 181 -4.30 1.41 -35.75
CA GLU A 181 -3.49 0.20 -35.60
C GLU A 181 -4.28 -1.06 -35.97
N THR A 182 -3.56 -2.10 -36.39
CA THR A 182 -4.09 -3.44 -36.67
C THR A 182 -3.93 -4.34 -35.45
N ARG A 183 -4.68 -5.46 -35.40
CA ARG A 183 -4.48 -6.47 -34.35
C ARG A 183 -3.06 -7.01 -34.30
N ARG A 184 -2.37 -7.14 -35.45
CA ARG A 184 -0.95 -7.53 -35.49
C ARG A 184 -0.09 -6.52 -34.74
N GLU A 185 -0.24 -5.22 -35.02
CA GLU A 185 0.51 -4.15 -34.36
C GLU A 185 0.20 -4.07 -32.86
N ARG A 186 -1.03 -4.41 -32.43
CA ARG A 186 -1.34 -4.55 -30.99
C ARG A 186 -0.52 -5.66 -30.34
N LEU A 187 -0.43 -6.84 -30.98
CA LEU A 187 0.36 -7.97 -30.47
C LEU A 187 1.85 -7.65 -30.47
N GLU A 188 2.36 -6.98 -31.51
CA GLU A 188 3.76 -6.54 -31.58
C GLU A 188 4.10 -5.55 -30.45
N ALA A 189 3.20 -4.62 -30.13
CA ALA A 189 3.38 -3.70 -29.01
C ALA A 189 3.37 -4.42 -27.65
N LEU A 190 2.47 -5.39 -27.45
CA LEU A 190 2.44 -6.23 -26.24
C LEU A 190 3.71 -7.07 -26.09
N LEU A 191 4.22 -7.64 -27.18
CA LEU A 191 5.48 -8.39 -27.18
C LEU A 191 6.69 -7.49 -26.88
N ALA A 192 6.72 -6.26 -27.38
CA ALA A 192 7.77 -5.29 -27.06
C ALA A 192 7.77 -4.91 -25.56
N ILE A 193 6.58 -4.70 -24.97
CA ILE A 193 6.44 -4.48 -23.52
C ILE A 193 6.92 -5.71 -22.73
N ARG A 194 6.52 -6.90 -23.19
CA ARG A 194 6.92 -8.18 -22.57
C ARG A 194 8.44 -8.35 -22.56
N GLU A 195 9.12 -8.09 -23.68
CA GLU A 195 10.57 -8.19 -23.79
C GLU A 195 11.28 -7.27 -22.78
N LEU A 196 10.84 -6.02 -22.64
CA LEU A 196 11.39 -5.08 -21.67
C LEU A 196 11.15 -5.54 -20.22
N HIS A 197 9.98 -6.09 -19.92
CA HIS A 197 9.72 -6.65 -18.59
C HIS A 197 10.53 -7.91 -18.33
N GLU A 198 10.67 -8.84 -19.29
CA GLU A 198 11.49 -10.04 -19.12
C GLU A 198 12.97 -9.70 -18.85
N ARG A 199 13.46 -8.59 -19.41
CA ARG A 199 14.82 -8.09 -19.18
C ARG A 199 15.02 -7.46 -17.80
N PHE A 200 14.06 -6.69 -17.30
CA PHE A 200 14.26 -5.84 -16.11
C PHE A 200 13.32 -6.12 -14.93
N GLY A 201 12.15 -6.71 -15.18
CA GLY A 201 11.09 -7.03 -14.21
C GLY A 201 10.27 -5.83 -13.74
N HIS A 202 10.33 -4.70 -14.45
CA HIS A 202 9.91 -3.38 -13.94
C HIS A 202 8.47 -2.96 -14.31
N VAL A 203 7.88 -3.53 -15.37
CA VAL A 203 6.51 -3.19 -15.80
C VAL A 203 5.52 -3.87 -14.87
N GLN A 204 4.87 -3.09 -14.01
CA GLN A 204 3.93 -3.61 -13.03
C GLN A 204 2.50 -3.74 -13.56
N GLU A 205 2.17 -3.02 -14.63
CA GLU A 205 0.82 -2.91 -15.19
C GLU A 205 0.87 -2.67 -16.70
N VAL A 206 -0.01 -3.38 -17.43
CA VAL A 206 -0.30 -3.13 -18.85
C VAL A 206 -1.74 -2.68 -19.02
N ILE A 207 -1.91 -1.46 -19.51
CA ILE A 207 -3.20 -0.84 -19.78
C ILE A 207 -3.63 -1.13 -21.22
N VAL A 208 -4.83 -1.69 -21.39
CA VAL A 208 -5.50 -1.79 -22.70
C VAL A 208 -6.62 -0.76 -22.70
N GLN A 209 -6.39 0.36 -23.38
CA GLN A 209 -7.34 1.47 -23.44
C GLN A 209 -7.96 1.56 -24.84
N ASN A 210 -9.27 1.79 -24.92
CA ASN A 210 -9.95 2.09 -26.17
C ASN A 210 -9.95 3.60 -26.49
N PHE A 211 -9.80 3.92 -27.77
CA PHE A 211 -10.02 5.25 -28.30
C PHE A 211 -11.50 5.66 -28.16
N ARG A 212 -11.70 6.92 -27.80
CA ARG A 212 -13.01 7.60 -27.81
C ARG A 212 -12.90 8.83 -28.70
N ALA A 213 -13.82 8.97 -29.64
CA ALA A 213 -13.88 10.09 -30.56
C ALA A 213 -14.39 11.33 -29.82
N LYS A 214 -13.66 12.44 -29.93
CA LYS A 214 -13.94 13.66 -29.16
C LYS A 214 -14.09 14.88 -30.05
N PRO A 215 -15.13 15.71 -29.85
CA PRO A 215 -15.27 16.98 -30.54
C PRO A 215 -14.03 17.87 -30.39
N GLY A 216 -13.70 18.62 -31.45
CA GLY A 216 -12.54 19.52 -31.46
C GLY A 216 -11.18 18.84 -31.67
N THR A 217 -11.14 17.52 -31.82
CA THR A 217 -9.93 16.77 -32.19
C THR A 217 -9.89 16.49 -33.70
N ARG A 218 -8.72 16.20 -34.26
CA ARG A 218 -8.59 15.82 -35.68
C ARG A 218 -9.27 14.48 -35.98
N MET A 219 -9.44 13.65 -34.96
CA MET A 219 -10.08 12.34 -35.02
C MET A 219 -11.52 12.34 -34.50
N ALA A 220 -12.18 13.51 -34.44
CA ALA A 220 -13.54 13.63 -33.93
C ALA A 220 -14.57 12.75 -34.69
N ALA A 221 -14.29 12.41 -35.96
CA ALA A 221 -15.13 11.57 -36.81
C ALA A 221 -14.51 10.17 -37.08
N ALA A 222 -13.41 9.82 -36.39
CA ALA A 222 -12.81 8.50 -36.53
C ALA A 222 -13.69 7.44 -35.84
N PRO A 223 -13.79 6.22 -36.38
CA PRO A 223 -14.58 5.16 -35.77
C PRO A 223 -13.98 4.73 -34.42
N GLU A 224 -14.83 4.59 -33.42
CA GLU A 224 -14.45 4.00 -32.13
C GLU A 224 -14.43 2.47 -32.25
N PRO A 225 -13.51 1.77 -31.57
CA PRO A 225 -13.52 0.31 -31.55
C PRO A 225 -14.74 -0.17 -30.76
N PRO A 226 -15.46 -1.21 -31.24
CA PRO A 226 -16.54 -1.81 -30.46
C PRO A 226 -16.00 -2.49 -29.20
N LEU A 227 -16.88 -2.74 -28.23
CA LEU A 227 -16.51 -3.42 -26.97
C LEU A 227 -15.85 -4.79 -27.23
N GLU A 228 -16.31 -5.51 -28.24
CA GLU A 228 -15.76 -6.80 -28.66
C GLU A 228 -14.28 -6.72 -29.06
N GLU A 229 -13.84 -5.60 -29.65
CA GLU A 229 -12.41 -5.37 -29.95
C GLU A 229 -11.60 -5.10 -28.68
N LEU A 230 -12.18 -4.42 -27.69
CA LEU A 230 -11.55 -4.21 -26.38
C LEU A 230 -11.41 -5.54 -25.63
N LEU A 231 -12.50 -6.31 -25.54
CA LEU A 231 -12.50 -7.65 -24.92
C LEU A 231 -11.49 -8.58 -25.60
N TRP A 232 -11.46 -8.61 -26.93
CA TRP A 232 -10.49 -9.41 -27.68
C TRP A 232 -9.05 -8.99 -27.34
N THR A 233 -8.78 -7.68 -27.24
CA THR A 233 -7.43 -7.18 -26.97
C THR A 233 -7.01 -7.43 -25.51
N CYS A 234 -7.91 -7.29 -24.53
CA CYS A 234 -7.65 -7.67 -23.14
C CYS A 234 -7.33 -9.18 -23.02
N ALA A 235 -8.12 -10.03 -23.66
CA ALA A 235 -7.88 -11.48 -23.67
C ALA A 235 -6.55 -11.82 -24.38
N ALA A 236 -6.24 -11.15 -25.48
CA ALA A 236 -4.96 -11.30 -26.17
C ALA A 236 -3.79 -10.87 -25.28
N ALA A 237 -3.89 -9.74 -24.57
CA ALA A 237 -2.88 -9.29 -23.62
C ALA A 237 -2.66 -10.34 -22.51
N ARG A 238 -3.74 -10.91 -21.95
CA ARG A 238 -3.64 -11.98 -20.94
C ARG A 238 -2.90 -13.21 -21.46
N LEU A 239 -3.22 -13.65 -22.68
CA LEU A 239 -2.58 -14.83 -23.28
C LEU A 239 -1.11 -14.58 -23.67
N VAL A 240 -0.78 -13.38 -24.16
CA VAL A 240 0.56 -13.01 -24.60
C VAL A 240 1.50 -12.76 -23.41
N LEU A 241 1.01 -12.09 -22.38
CA LEU A 241 1.82 -11.69 -21.22
C LEU A 241 1.89 -12.80 -20.17
N GLY A 242 0.82 -13.56 -19.96
CA GLY A 242 0.74 -14.66 -19.00
C GLY A 242 -0.09 -14.32 -17.76
N ALA A 243 -0.17 -15.29 -16.84
CA ALA A 243 -1.07 -15.24 -15.69
C ALA A 243 -0.66 -14.22 -14.60
N ASP A 244 0.64 -13.96 -14.48
CA ASP A 244 1.20 -13.15 -13.38
C ASP A 244 1.15 -11.64 -13.65
N TRP A 245 0.92 -11.24 -14.91
CA TRP A 245 0.86 -9.83 -15.28
C TRP A 245 -0.40 -9.15 -14.81
N ASN A 246 -0.29 -7.88 -14.40
CA ASN A 246 -1.48 -7.05 -14.13
C ASN A 246 -1.96 -6.39 -15.40
N ILE A 247 -3.22 -6.63 -15.74
CA ILE A 247 -3.85 -6.07 -16.93
C ILE A 247 -5.01 -5.20 -16.49
N GLN A 248 -4.98 -3.96 -16.96
CA GLN A 248 -5.96 -2.94 -16.66
C GLN A 248 -6.74 -2.57 -17.93
N ALA A 249 -8.05 -2.38 -17.79
CA ALA A 249 -8.85 -1.67 -18.79
C ALA A 249 -9.74 -0.64 -18.08
N PRO A 250 -9.81 0.61 -18.58
CA PRO A 250 -10.53 1.68 -17.89
C PRO A 250 -12.05 1.42 -17.91
N PRO A 251 -12.71 1.27 -16.76
CA PRO A 251 -14.12 0.89 -16.69
C PRO A 251 -15.04 2.01 -17.18
N ASN A 252 -14.65 3.28 -17.01
CA ASN A 252 -15.42 4.45 -17.47
C ASN A 252 -15.61 4.48 -18.99
N LEU A 253 -14.71 3.86 -19.77
CA LEU A 253 -14.77 3.86 -21.24
C LEU A 253 -15.58 2.69 -21.82
N SER A 254 -16.10 1.80 -20.96
CA SER A 254 -16.93 0.64 -21.31
C SER A 254 -18.37 0.75 -20.76
N TYR A 255 -18.73 1.91 -20.20
CA TYR A 255 -20.07 2.27 -19.74
C TYR A 255 -20.74 1.21 -18.84
N ALA A 256 -21.95 0.74 -19.18
CA ALA A 256 -22.71 -0.23 -18.38
C ALA A 256 -22.16 -1.66 -18.44
N ASP A 257 -21.40 -1.97 -19.49
CA ASP A 257 -20.92 -3.32 -19.79
C ASP A 257 -19.51 -3.59 -19.26
N PHE A 258 -18.93 -2.65 -18.49
CA PHE A 258 -17.59 -2.79 -17.93
C PHE A 258 -17.34 -4.12 -17.18
N PRO A 259 -18.31 -4.77 -16.50
CA PRO A 259 -18.06 -6.07 -15.86
C PRO A 259 -17.64 -7.17 -16.84
N ARG A 260 -18.00 -7.07 -18.13
CA ARG A 260 -17.54 -8.02 -19.17
C ARG A 260 -16.03 -7.99 -19.36
N LEU A 261 -15.35 -6.91 -18.99
CA LEU A 261 -13.88 -6.82 -19.07
C LEU A 261 -13.20 -7.88 -18.18
N LEU A 262 -13.82 -8.24 -17.04
CA LEU A 262 -13.35 -9.32 -16.16
C LEU A 262 -13.31 -10.66 -16.90
N ASP A 263 -14.34 -10.93 -17.71
CA ASP A 263 -14.45 -12.14 -18.52
C ASP A 263 -13.32 -12.23 -19.58
N ALA A 264 -12.72 -11.08 -19.93
CA ALA A 264 -11.55 -11.00 -20.82
C ALA A 264 -10.20 -11.10 -20.09
N GLY A 265 -10.18 -11.29 -18.77
CA GLY A 265 -8.97 -11.59 -18.00
C GLY A 265 -8.21 -10.38 -17.44
N ILE A 266 -8.83 -9.20 -17.37
CA ILE A 266 -8.29 -8.11 -16.55
C ILE A 266 -8.36 -8.49 -15.07
N ASN A 267 -7.46 -7.94 -14.27
CA ASN A 267 -7.46 -8.09 -12.82
C ASN A 267 -7.36 -6.75 -12.09
N ASP A 268 -7.44 -5.64 -12.82
CA ASP A 268 -7.34 -4.30 -12.27
C ASP A 268 -8.26 -3.32 -13.01
N TRP A 269 -9.02 -2.53 -12.26
CA TRP A 269 -9.87 -1.45 -12.78
C TRP A 269 -9.14 -0.13 -13.01
N GLY A 270 -7.93 -0.02 -12.49
CA GLY A 270 -7.06 1.13 -12.59
C GLY A 270 -7.29 2.18 -11.52
N GLY A 271 -6.72 3.35 -11.78
CA GLY A 271 -6.88 4.50 -10.91
C GLY A 271 -8.29 5.08 -11.00
N VAL A 272 -9.05 5.03 -9.89
CA VAL A 272 -10.42 5.54 -9.76
C VAL A 272 -10.41 6.71 -8.78
N SER A 273 -11.01 7.82 -9.16
CA SER A 273 -11.02 9.02 -8.32
C SER A 273 -12.42 9.37 -7.82
N PRO A 274 -12.60 9.51 -6.50
CA PRO A 274 -13.84 10.05 -5.95
C PRO A 274 -13.90 11.59 -6.05
N VAL A 275 -12.75 12.26 -6.19
CA VAL A 275 -12.64 13.73 -6.09
C VAL A 275 -12.50 14.41 -7.45
N THR A 276 -11.70 13.84 -8.35
CA THR A 276 -11.32 14.49 -9.61
C THR A 276 -11.91 13.76 -10.81
N VAL A 277 -12.36 14.49 -11.82
CA VAL A 277 -12.79 13.89 -13.09
C VAL A 277 -11.60 13.27 -13.84
N ASP A 278 -11.88 12.36 -14.76
CA ASP A 278 -10.87 11.93 -15.74
C ASP A 278 -10.56 13.12 -16.67
N HIS A 279 -9.46 13.84 -16.45
CA HIS A 279 -9.12 14.98 -17.30
C HIS A 279 -8.69 14.56 -18.72
N VAL A 280 -8.39 13.29 -18.96
CA VAL A 280 -8.12 12.76 -20.30
C VAL A 280 -9.42 12.47 -21.03
N ASN A 281 -10.40 11.85 -20.36
CA ASN A 281 -11.74 11.55 -20.89
C ASN A 281 -12.85 12.19 -20.01
N PRO A 282 -12.96 13.53 -19.99
CA PRO A 282 -13.88 14.23 -19.09
C PRO A 282 -15.36 13.91 -19.34
N GLU A 283 -15.70 13.40 -20.52
CA GLU A 283 -17.03 12.92 -20.88
C GLU A 283 -17.41 11.57 -20.26
N ALA A 284 -16.43 10.83 -19.72
CA ALA A 284 -16.59 9.50 -19.15
C ALA A 284 -16.17 9.52 -17.66
N PRO A 285 -17.06 9.92 -16.75
CA PRO A 285 -16.75 10.00 -15.32
C PRO A 285 -16.39 8.63 -14.74
N TRP A 286 -15.60 8.64 -13.67
CA TRP A 286 -15.26 7.42 -12.94
C TRP A 286 -16.53 6.75 -12.39
N PRO A 287 -16.64 5.42 -12.47
CA PRO A 287 -17.68 4.71 -11.73
C PRO A 287 -17.46 4.89 -10.22
N GLU A 288 -18.56 4.99 -9.48
CA GLU A 288 -18.53 4.92 -8.02
C GLU A 288 -17.91 3.59 -7.56
N VAL A 289 -17.19 3.61 -6.44
CA VAL A 289 -16.51 2.42 -5.91
C VAL A 289 -17.51 1.30 -5.62
N GLU A 290 -18.70 1.63 -5.11
CA GLU A 290 -19.78 0.66 -4.90
C GLU A 290 -20.22 -0.01 -6.20
N ARG A 291 -20.28 0.75 -7.29
CA ARG A 291 -20.63 0.20 -8.60
C ARG A 291 -19.54 -0.74 -9.12
N LEU A 292 -18.26 -0.42 -8.90
CA LEU A 292 -17.15 -1.33 -9.20
C LEU A 292 -17.22 -2.60 -8.37
N ALA A 293 -17.52 -2.49 -7.08
CA ALA A 293 -17.65 -3.62 -6.17
C ALA A 293 -18.79 -4.54 -6.61
N GLU A 294 -19.95 -3.99 -6.97
CA GLU A 294 -21.07 -4.76 -7.48
C GLU A 294 -20.76 -5.42 -8.83
N GLY A 295 -20.15 -4.67 -9.75
CA GLY A 295 -19.71 -5.23 -11.04
C GLY A 295 -18.74 -6.39 -10.87
N THR A 296 -17.80 -6.28 -9.94
CA THR A 296 -16.82 -7.32 -9.59
C THR A 296 -17.50 -8.53 -8.96
N ARG A 297 -18.37 -8.32 -7.98
CA ARG A 297 -19.15 -9.37 -7.30
C ARG A 297 -20.08 -10.12 -8.25
N SER A 298 -20.61 -9.45 -9.27
CA SER A 298 -21.46 -10.09 -10.31
C SER A 298 -20.75 -11.19 -11.10
N ARG A 299 -19.42 -11.33 -10.95
CA ARG A 299 -18.60 -12.41 -11.51
C ARG A 299 -17.98 -13.32 -10.44
N GLY A 300 -18.44 -13.23 -9.20
CA GLY A 300 -17.91 -14.01 -8.08
C GLY A 300 -16.49 -13.63 -7.69
N LEU A 301 -16.07 -12.40 -8.01
CA LEU A 301 -14.76 -11.85 -7.68
C LEU A 301 -14.88 -10.83 -6.54
N GLU A 302 -13.74 -10.48 -5.95
CA GLU A 302 -13.61 -9.56 -4.82
C GLU A 302 -12.83 -8.32 -5.21
N LEU A 303 -13.32 -7.15 -4.81
CA LEU A 303 -12.67 -5.88 -5.08
C LEU A 303 -11.83 -5.47 -3.87
N ALA A 304 -10.57 -5.08 -4.09
CA ALA A 304 -9.74 -4.47 -3.04
C ALA A 304 -9.00 -3.22 -3.54
N PRO A 305 -8.80 -2.20 -2.69
CA PRO A 305 -7.95 -1.08 -3.03
C PRO A 305 -6.47 -1.48 -2.99
N ARG A 306 -5.70 -1.02 -3.97
CA ARG A 306 -4.24 -1.13 -4.01
C ARG A 306 -3.56 0.22 -3.98
N LEU A 307 -2.28 0.22 -3.65
CA LEU A 307 -1.41 1.38 -3.86
C LEU A 307 -1.10 1.56 -5.35
N THR A 308 -0.46 2.67 -5.69
CA THR A 308 0.08 2.89 -7.04
C THR A 308 1.21 1.90 -7.39
N VAL A 309 1.80 1.27 -6.37
CA VAL A 309 2.80 0.20 -6.49
C VAL A 309 2.13 -1.13 -6.15
N TYR A 310 2.31 -2.14 -7.00
CA TYR A 310 1.69 -3.45 -6.81
C TYR A 310 2.37 -4.28 -5.70
N PRO A 311 1.66 -5.24 -5.07
CA PRO A 311 2.15 -6.07 -3.97
C PRO A 311 3.55 -6.65 -4.15
N ASP A 312 3.86 -7.23 -5.32
CA ASP A 312 5.16 -7.86 -5.59
C ASP A 312 6.31 -6.84 -5.50
N TYR A 313 6.07 -5.60 -5.90
CA TYR A 313 7.04 -4.51 -5.82
C TYR A 313 7.16 -3.92 -4.41
N VAL A 314 6.07 -3.97 -3.63
CA VAL A 314 6.09 -3.62 -2.19
C VAL A 314 6.91 -4.64 -1.41
N ALA A 315 6.76 -5.94 -1.71
CA ALA A 315 7.52 -7.02 -1.08
C ALA A 315 9.05 -6.90 -1.33
N GLU A 316 9.44 -6.35 -2.47
CA GLU A 316 10.83 -6.04 -2.84
C GLU A 316 11.15 -4.53 -2.77
N CYS A 317 10.58 -3.79 -1.80
CA CYS A 317 10.69 -2.33 -1.74
C CYS A 317 12.13 -1.79 -1.77
N ASP A 318 13.09 -2.50 -1.16
CA ASP A 318 14.52 -2.10 -1.16
C ASP A 318 15.14 -2.10 -2.57
N ARG A 319 14.59 -2.89 -3.49
CA ARG A 319 15.02 -2.97 -4.88
C ARG A 319 14.35 -1.90 -5.73
N TRP A 320 13.05 -1.72 -5.55
CA TRP A 320 12.20 -0.97 -6.47
C TRP A 320 11.96 0.48 -6.07
N LEU A 321 12.00 0.77 -4.77
CA LEU A 321 11.67 2.09 -4.26
C LEU A 321 12.93 2.84 -3.81
N ASP A 322 12.85 4.17 -3.85
CA ASP A 322 13.87 5.00 -3.23
C ASP A 322 13.66 5.03 -1.71
N ALA A 323 14.75 5.09 -0.94
CA ALA A 323 14.70 5.10 0.52
C ALA A 323 13.88 6.28 1.07
N ALA A 324 13.76 7.38 0.33
CA ALA A 324 12.91 8.52 0.70
C ALA A 324 11.41 8.26 0.49
N VAL A 325 11.04 7.26 -0.33
CA VAL A 325 9.64 6.94 -0.68
C VAL A 325 9.15 5.69 0.06
N THR A 326 10.04 4.72 0.33
CA THR A 326 9.72 3.45 0.99
C THR A 326 8.89 3.61 2.27
N PRO A 327 9.21 4.52 3.22
CA PRO A 327 8.41 4.68 4.44
C PRO A 327 6.96 5.06 4.18
N HIS A 328 6.70 5.89 3.16
CA HIS A 328 5.35 6.31 2.79
C HIS A 328 4.55 5.15 2.20
N VAL A 329 5.18 4.32 1.37
CA VAL A 329 4.55 3.13 0.80
C VAL A 329 4.20 2.12 1.90
N LEU A 330 5.16 1.79 2.76
CA LEU A 330 4.95 0.81 3.85
C LEU A 330 3.91 1.28 4.89
N ALA A 331 3.79 2.59 5.12
CA ALA A 331 2.78 3.15 6.01
C ALA A 331 1.35 2.93 5.47
N LEU A 332 1.18 2.92 4.14
CA LEU A 332 -0.12 2.74 3.49
C LEU A 332 -0.39 1.29 3.08
N ALA A 333 0.61 0.41 3.12
CA ALA A 333 0.50 -0.99 2.75
C ALA A 333 -0.01 -1.86 3.91
N ASP A 334 -0.90 -2.81 3.62
CA ASP A 334 -1.29 -3.88 4.53
C ASP A 334 -0.27 -5.04 4.50
N GLY A 335 -0.57 -6.14 5.20
CA GLY A 335 0.31 -7.31 5.27
C GLY A 335 0.49 -8.06 3.93
N GLU A 336 -0.39 -7.84 2.95
CA GLU A 336 -0.28 -8.39 1.59
C GLU A 336 0.23 -7.37 0.57
N GLY A 337 0.60 -6.16 1.00
CA GLY A 337 1.08 -5.10 0.11
C GLY A 337 -0.03 -4.33 -0.62
N LEU A 338 -1.30 -4.56 -0.28
CA LEU A 338 -2.46 -3.80 -0.75
C LEU A 338 -2.63 -2.51 0.05
N ALA A 339 -3.55 -1.63 -0.37
CA ALA A 339 -3.81 -0.42 0.38
C ALA A 339 -4.58 -0.73 1.66
N ARG A 340 -4.16 -0.14 2.78
CA ARG A 340 -4.90 -0.21 4.04
C ARG A 340 -6.27 0.46 3.90
N GLU A 341 -7.28 -0.28 4.34
CA GLU A 341 -8.68 0.15 4.40
C GLU A 341 -9.06 0.73 5.77
N ASP A 342 -8.26 0.46 6.80
CA ASP A 342 -8.46 0.92 8.16
C ASP A 342 -7.23 1.69 8.71
N GLU A 343 -7.45 2.36 9.84
CA GLU A 343 -6.40 3.09 10.57
C GLU A 343 -5.77 2.23 11.67
N TRP A 344 -6.14 0.94 11.77
CA TRP A 344 -5.67 0.10 12.85
C TRP A 344 -4.19 -0.26 12.64
N ALA A 345 -3.42 -0.12 13.71
CA ALA A 345 -2.04 -0.58 13.77
C ALA A 345 -1.73 -1.11 15.16
N ALA A 346 -0.93 -2.17 15.23
CA ALA A 346 -0.48 -2.72 16.50
C ALA A 346 0.26 -1.63 17.31
N GLY A 347 -0.25 -1.32 18.50
CA GLY A 347 0.32 -0.28 19.37
C GLY A 347 -0.16 1.14 19.10
N ALA A 348 -1.15 1.34 18.22
CA ALA A 348 -1.85 2.62 18.09
C ALA A 348 -2.55 3.00 19.41
N PRO A 349 -2.56 4.28 19.81
CA PRO A 349 -3.28 4.72 21.01
C PRO A 349 -4.78 4.44 20.86
N GLU A 350 -5.44 4.05 21.96
CA GLU A 350 -6.88 3.75 22.00
C GLU A 350 -7.68 4.92 21.38
N GLY A 351 -8.38 4.63 20.27
CA GLY A 351 -9.06 5.62 19.42
C GLY A 351 -9.27 5.15 17.98
N SER A 352 -8.53 4.14 17.50
CA SER A 352 -8.88 3.41 16.27
C SER A 352 -10.02 2.43 16.56
N GLU A 353 -11.24 2.93 16.71
CA GLU A 353 -12.41 2.06 16.79
C GLU A 353 -12.52 1.31 15.46
N LEU A 354 -12.16 0.03 15.45
CA LEU A 354 -12.72 -0.92 14.49
C LEU A 354 -14.23 -0.87 14.73
N ASP A 355 -15.01 -0.25 13.84
CA ASP A 355 -16.46 -0.09 14.00
C ASP A 355 -17.10 -1.48 14.27
N PRO A 356 -17.45 -1.82 15.52
CA PRO A 356 -17.58 -3.21 15.94
C PRO A 356 -19.05 -3.64 15.97
N SER A 357 -19.86 -3.34 14.95
CA SER A 357 -21.28 -3.69 15.01
C SER A 357 -21.90 -4.10 13.67
N PRO A 358 -21.94 -5.41 13.35
CA PRO A 358 -23.08 -5.97 12.66
C PRO A 358 -24.21 -6.10 13.70
N GLU A 359 -25.09 -5.10 13.77
CA GLU A 359 -26.36 -5.28 14.50
C GLU A 359 -27.15 -6.41 13.81
N LEU A 360 -27.08 -7.60 14.40
CA LEU A 360 -28.06 -8.66 14.18
C LEU A 360 -29.41 -8.12 14.64
N ASP A 361 -30.29 -7.92 13.66
CA ASP A 361 -31.63 -7.37 13.82
C ASP A 361 -32.40 -8.05 14.97
N SER A 362 -32.70 -7.27 16.02
CA SER A 362 -33.77 -7.59 16.95
C SER A 362 -34.41 -6.34 17.57
N SER A 363 -35.44 -5.82 16.89
CA SER A 363 -36.64 -5.15 17.45
C SER A 363 -36.55 -3.65 17.84
N PRO A 364 -37.68 -2.89 17.77
CA PRO A 364 -37.67 -1.46 17.50
C PRO A 364 -37.74 -0.60 18.76
N ARG A 365 -36.81 0.35 18.89
CA ARG A 365 -37.03 1.56 19.71
C ARG A 365 -36.41 2.78 19.05
N ALA A 366 -37.29 3.53 18.38
CA ALA A 366 -37.11 4.95 18.14
C ALA A 366 -37.10 5.72 19.47
N ALA A 367 -36.16 6.66 19.61
CA ALA A 367 -36.13 7.89 20.43
C ALA A 367 -34.69 8.10 20.94
N ALA A 368 -34.07 9.26 20.94
CA ALA A 368 -34.42 10.58 20.45
C ALA A 368 -33.14 11.44 20.53
N SER A 369 -33.05 12.44 19.64
CA SER A 369 -32.40 13.73 19.88
C SER A 369 -30.87 13.79 20.01
N PHE A 370 -30.23 14.33 18.97
CA PHE A 370 -29.44 15.57 19.11
C PHE A 370 -29.58 16.40 17.83
N LYS A 371 -30.45 17.42 17.90
CA LYS A 371 -30.47 18.56 16.98
C LYS A 371 -29.47 19.59 17.51
N GLY A 372 -28.56 20.04 16.66
CA GLY A 372 -27.88 21.33 16.84
C GLY A 372 -26.36 21.26 16.91
N ALA A 373 -25.71 21.13 15.76
CA ALA A 373 -24.40 21.73 15.52
C ALA A 373 -24.46 22.42 14.14
N PRO A 374 -24.28 23.76 14.06
CA PRO A 374 -24.30 24.45 12.79
C PRO A 374 -23.08 24.05 11.96
N SER A 375 -23.32 23.82 10.66
CA SER A 375 -22.30 23.68 9.62
C SER A 375 -21.33 24.86 9.66
N LEU A 376 -20.14 24.65 10.23
CA LEU A 376 -19.04 25.62 10.21
C LEU A 376 -18.17 25.48 8.94
N LEU A 377 -18.82 25.38 7.78
CA LEU A 377 -18.19 25.62 6.49
C LEU A 377 -18.93 26.77 5.81
N PRO A 378 -18.25 27.89 5.49
CA PRO A 378 -18.86 28.91 4.66
C PRO A 378 -19.08 28.33 3.27
N ALA A 379 -20.34 28.20 2.86
CA ALA A 379 -20.77 27.81 1.51
C ALA A 379 -20.49 28.90 0.45
N ALA A 380 -19.44 29.70 0.62
CA ALA A 380 -19.13 30.82 -0.25
C ALA A 380 -17.61 31.04 -0.30
N SER A 381 -16.90 30.22 -1.06
CA SER A 381 -15.58 30.55 -1.64
C SER A 381 -15.15 29.66 -2.82
N LEU A 382 -15.94 28.66 -3.22
CA LEU A 382 -15.73 27.92 -4.47
C LEU A 382 -16.28 28.70 -5.67
N GLN A 383 -15.62 29.80 -6.01
CA GLN A 383 -15.75 30.48 -7.31
C GLN A 383 -14.37 30.59 -7.98
N GLY A 384 -13.65 29.46 -8.03
CA GLY A 384 -12.55 29.24 -8.98
C GLY A 384 -13.09 28.45 -10.17
N LYS A 385 -13.01 29.02 -11.38
CA LYS A 385 -13.73 28.55 -12.58
C LYS A 385 -13.27 27.21 -13.20
N ASP A 386 -12.33 26.45 -12.62
CA ASP A 386 -11.70 25.34 -13.34
C ASP A 386 -11.53 24.00 -12.59
N ALA A 387 -12.07 23.84 -11.38
CA ALA A 387 -12.12 22.55 -10.70
C ALA A 387 -13.54 21.97 -10.76
N GLN A 388 -13.84 21.15 -11.78
CA GLN A 388 -15.04 20.32 -11.76
C GLN A 388 -14.83 19.19 -10.75
N VAL A 389 -15.60 19.26 -9.65
CA VAL A 389 -15.67 18.21 -8.62
C VAL A 389 -16.20 16.93 -9.27
N GLY A 390 -15.46 15.83 -9.11
CA GLY A 390 -15.88 14.49 -9.53
C GLY A 390 -17.17 14.07 -8.82
N ASN A 391 -17.94 13.21 -9.47
CA ASN A 391 -19.21 12.68 -8.96
C ASN A 391 -19.03 11.44 -8.06
N GLY A 392 -17.81 11.12 -7.62
CA GLY A 392 -17.57 9.88 -6.89
C GLY A 392 -18.00 10.00 -5.44
N SER A 393 -18.83 9.05 -5.02
CA SER A 393 -19.13 8.81 -3.61
C SER A 393 -17.88 8.32 -2.87
N VAL A 394 -17.70 8.79 -1.63
CA VAL A 394 -16.86 8.09 -0.65
C VAL A 394 -17.61 6.82 -0.26
N PRO A 395 -16.99 5.64 -0.30
CA PRO A 395 -17.71 4.40 -0.12
C PRO A 395 -18.43 4.33 1.22
N LYS A 396 -19.71 3.94 1.22
CA LYS A 396 -20.33 3.37 2.43
C LYS A 396 -20.07 1.87 2.43
N ALA A 397 -19.27 1.43 3.39
CA ALA A 397 -18.86 0.05 3.49
C ALA A 397 -20.07 -0.91 3.61
N SER A 398 -20.05 -2.00 2.82
CA SER A 398 -21.08 -3.04 2.80
C SER A 398 -21.02 -3.84 4.09
N ARG A 399 -22.08 -3.78 4.90
CA ARG A 399 -22.12 -4.34 6.27
C ARG A 399 -22.23 -5.88 6.36
N SER A 400 -22.26 -6.61 5.24
CA SER A 400 -22.46 -8.06 5.23
C SER A 400 -21.14 -8.82 5.09
N ILE A 401 -20.93 -9.82 5.95
CA ILE A 401 -19.77 -10.73 5.88
C ILE A 401 -19.90 -11.77 4.76
N ALA A 402 -18.78 -12.19 4.20
CA ALA A 402 -18.73 -13.25 3.19
C ALA A 402 -19.28 -14.58 3.75
N PRO A 403 -20.05 -15.36 2.96
CA PRO A 403 -20.60 -16.64 3.42
C PRO A 403 -19.54 -17.63 3.91
N THR A 404 -18.38 -17.69 3.24
CA THR A 404 -17.26 -18.58 3.61
C THR A 404 -16.70 -18.22 4.99
N ILE A 405 -16.50 -16.93 5.26
CA ILE A 405 -16.08 -16.42 6.57
C ILE A 405 -17.17 -16.70 7.63
N ALA A 406 -18.43 -16.47 7.31
CA ALA A 406 -19.54 -16.73 8.22
C ALA A 406 -19.62 -18.21 8.62
N GLU A 407 -19.43 -19.12 7.67
CA GLU A 407 -19.37 -20.57 7.89
C GLU A 407 -18.16 -20.97 8.74
N ALA A 408 -16.96 -20.47 8.43
CA ALA A 408 -15.77 -20.73 9.23
C ALA A 408 -15.94 -20.26 10.68
N LEU A 409 -16.49 -19.05 10.89
CA LEU A 409 -16.81 -18.53 12.22
C LEU A 409 -17.91 -19.32 12.94
N ALA A 410 -18.87 -19.89 12.20
CA ALA A 410 -19.89 -20.78 12.77
C ALA A 410 -19.28 -22.09 13.26
N LYS A 411 -18.38 -22.71 12.48
CA LYS A 411 -17.63 -23.91 12.88
C LYS A 411 -16.86 -23.67 14.18
N VAL A 412 -16.18 -22.52 14.31
CA VAL A 412 -15.48 -22.15 15.56
C VAL A 412 -16.44 -22.09 16.75
N ARG A 413 -17.61 -21.45 16.60
CA ARG A 413 -18.62 -21.34 17.67
C ARG A 413 -19.22 -22.69 18.06
N GLU A 414 -19.31 -23.61 17.12
CA GLU A 414 -19.84 -24.97 17.33
C GLU A 414 -18.75 -25.96 17.75
N GLU A 415 -17.52 -25.49 18.02
CA GLU A 415 -16.35 -26.31 18.36
C GLU A 415 -16.01 -27.38 17.30
N VAL A 416 -16.36 -27.10 16.03
CA VAL A 416 -16.02 -27.93 14.88
C VAL A 416 -14.60 -27.59 14.42
N GLU A 417 -13.78 -28.61 14.22
CA GLU A 417 -12.41 -28.46 13.72
C GLU A 417 -12.41 -27.80 12.32
N LEU A 418 -11.60 -26.75 12.16
CA LEU A 418 -11.48 -26.03 10.91
C LEU A 418 -10.64 -26.82 9.90
N ALA A 419 -11.08 -26.83 8.65
CA ALA A 419 -10.27 -27.30 7.54
C ALA A 419 -9.21 -26.26 7.14
N GLU A 420 -8.21 -26.69 6.36
CA GLU A 420 -7.16 -25.79 5.85
C GLU A 420 -7.75 -24.61 5.06
N ASP A 421 -8.78 -24.86 4.25
CA ASP A 421 -9.47 -23.82 3.48
C ASP A 421 -10.18 -22.81 4.41
N ASP A 422 -10.83 -23.26 5.49
CA ASP A 422 -11.46 -22.36 6.46
C ASP A 422 -10.41 -21.44 7.10
N ILE A 423 -9.25 -21.99 7.47
CA ILE A 423 -8.15 -21.23 8.07
C ILE A 423 -7.59 -20.21 7.07
N ALA A 424 -7.37 -20.62 5.83
CA ALA A 424 -6.87 -19.76 4.78
C ALA A 424 -7.84 -18.60 4.47
N GLU A 425 -9.15 -18.84 4.43
CA GLU A 425 -10.16 -17.78 4.27
C GLU A 425 -10.12 -16.79 5.43
N LEU A 426 -10.05 -17.26 6.68
CA LEU A 426 -9.93 -16.38 7.85
C LEU A 426 -8.67 -15.50 7.81
N PHE A 427 -7.53 -16.03 7.33
CA PHE A 427 -6.30 -15.24 7.16
C PHE A 427 -6.36 -14.23 6.02
N ARG A 428 -7.16 -14.50 4.98
CA ARG A 428 -7.37 -13.60 3.84
C ARG A 428 -8.46 -12.57 4.07
N ALA A 429 -9.23 -12.68 5.15
CA ALA A 429 -10.30 -11.75 5.48
C ALA A 429 -9.85 -10.28 5.41
N ARG A 430 -10.69 -9.42 4.83
CA ARG A 430 -10.45 -7.98 4.63
C ARG A 430 -11.66 -7.15 5.01
N GLY A 431 -11.46 -5.86 5.23
CA GLY A 431 -12.52 -4.91 5.59
C GLY A 431 -13.44 -5.42 6.70
N HIS A 432 -14.74 -5.54 6.40
CA HIS A 432 -15.73 -6.04 7.36
C HIS A 432 -15.54 -7.50 7.78
N ASP A 433 -15.06 -8.36 6.89
CA ASP A 433 -14.77 -9.76 7.24
C ASP A 433 -13.66 -9.82 8.29
N PHE A 434 -12.62 -9.00 8.12
CA PHE A 434 -11.55 -8.88 9.11
C PHE A 434 -12.07 -8.42 10.47
N ALA A 435 -12.91 -7.38 10.51
CA ALA A 435 -13.52 -6.90 11.75
C ALA A 435 -14.38 -7.98 12.43
N ALA A 436 -15.11 -8.79 11.66
CA ALA A 436 -15.89 -9.90 12.17
C ALA A 436 -15.02 -11.01 12.76
N VAL A 437 -13.92 -11.35 12.08
CA VAL A 437 -12.93 -12.33 12.57
C VAL A 437 -12.28 -11.84 13.87
N VAL A 438 -11.83 -10.59 13.94
CA VAL A 438 -11.24 -9.99 15.15
C VAL A 438 -12.25 -9.99 16.30
N THR A 439 -13.50 -9.61 16.04
CA THR A 439 -14.56 -9.61 17.06
C THR A 439 -14.82 -11.02 17.59
N ALA A 440 -14.92 -12.01 16.71
CA ALA A 440 -15.11 -13.41 17.10
C ALA A 440 -13.92 -13.94 17.91
N ALA A 441 -12.70 -13.64 17.48
CA ALA A 441 -11.47 -14.00 18.20
C ALA A 441 -11.40 -13.34 19.58
N ASP A 442 -11.83 -12.09 19.72
CA ASP A 442 -11.84 -11.38 20.98
C ASP A 442 -12.89 -11.94 21.95
N ALA A 443 -14.08 -12.28 21.45
CA ALA A 443 -15.11 -12.96 22.22
C ALA A 443 -14.62 -14.33 22.74
N LEU A 444 -14.03 -15.14 21.87
CA LEU A 444 -13.43 -16.43 22.24
C LEU A 444 -12.31 -16.25 23.27
N ARG A 445 -11.43 -15.25 23.09
CA ARG A 445 -10.38 -14.89 24.05
C ARG A 445 -10.97 -14.56 25.42
N ARG A 446 -12.05 -13.77 25.50
CA ARG A 446 -12.72 -13.43 26.77
C ARG A 446 -13.36 -14.65 27.41
N GLU A 447 -13.98 -15.52 26.64
CA GLU A 447 -14.57 -16.76 27.16
C GLU A 447 -13.52 -17.69 27.77
N VAL A 448 -12.40 -17.89 27.07
CA VAL A 448 -11.34 -18.82 27.48
C VAL A 448 -10.47 -18.25 28.62
N CYS A 449 -10.12 -16.96 28.56
CA CYS A 449 -9.14 -16.36 29.47
C CYS A 449 -9.75 -15.47 30.57
N GLY A 450 -10.99 -15.00 30.39
CA GLY A 450 -11.59 -13.95 31.21
C GLY A 450 -10.90 -12.58 31.07
N ASP A 451 -11.27 -11.64 31.93
CA ASP A 451 -10.74 -10.26 31.92
C ASP A 451 -9.46 -10.06 32.76
N ALA A 452 -9.08 -11.06 33.55
CA ALA A 452 -7.97 -10.95 34.49
C ALA A 452 -6.61 -11.15 33.79
N VAL A 453 -5.93 -10.05 33.46
CA VAL A 453 -4.55 -10.08 32.97
C VAL A 453 -3.57 -9.98 34.14
N THR A 454 -2.60 -10.90 34.21
CA THR A 454 -1.57 -10.90 35.26
C THR A 454 -0.21 -10.47 34.71
N TYR A 455 0.57 -9.76 35.52
CA TYR A 455 1.96 -9.44 35.21
C TYR A 455 2.84 -9.66 36.44
N VAL A 456 4.10 -10.02 36.23
CA VAL A 456 5.10 -10.10 37.30
C VAL A 456 6.01 -8.91 37.17
N VAL A 457 6.16 -8.13 38.26
CA VAL A 457 7.23 -7.13 38.37
C VAL A 457 8.55 -7.89 38.49
N THR A 458 9.15 -8.21 37.35
CA THR A 458 10.40 -8.96 37.27
C THR A 458 11.58 -8.03 37.07
N ARG A 459 12.73 -8.43 37.61
CA ARG A 459 14.01 -7.81 37.29
C ARG A 459 14.87 -8.88 36.65
N ASN A 460 15.18 -8.71 35.37
CA ASN A 460 16.08 -9.61 34.67
C ASN A 460 17.50 -9.42 35.25
N ILE A 461 17.95 -10.39 36.06
CA ILE A 461 19.31 -10.43 36.60
C ILE A 461 20.14 -11.34 35.70
N ASN A 462 20.92 -10.70 34.84
CA ASN A 462 21.81 -11.40 33.92
C ASN A 462 23.22 -11.41 34.49
N TYR A 463 23.70 -12.58 34.91
CA TYR A 463 25.08 -12.72 35.41
C TYR A 463 26.10 -12.60 34.29
N THR A 464 25.73 -12.99 33.07
CA THR A 464 26.57 -12.83 31.89
C THR A 464 25.70 -12.72 30.66
N ASN A 465 26.19 -12.02 29.66
CA ASN A 465 25.66 -12.06 28.29
C ASN A 465 26.52 -12.93 27.37
N VAL A 466 27.48 -13.70 27.91
CA VAL A 466 28.30 -14.63 27.13
C VAL A 466 27.57 -15.97 27.06
N CYS A 467 27.19 -16.37 25.86
CA CYS A 467 26.55 -17.66 25.61
C CYS A 467 27.34 -18.45 24.57
N TYR A 468 27.53 -19.74 24.80
CA TYR A 468 28.20 -20.61 23.84
C TYR A 468 27.32 -20.93 22.62
N PHE A 469 26.00 -20.78 22.76
CA PHE A 469 25.04 -20.91 21.66
C PHE A 469 25.14 -19.70 20.72
N ARG A 470 25.07 -19.97 19.41
CA ARG A 470 25.22 -18.98 18.33
C ARG A 470 23.92 -18.74 17.57
N CYS A 471 22.82 -18.54 18.29
CA CYS A 471 21.52 -18.30 17.66
C CYS A 471 21.57 -17.00 16.85
N GLY A 472 21.24 -17.07 15.55
CA GLY A 472 21.29 -15.91 14.65
C GLY A 472 20.36 -14.76 15.01
N PHE A 473 19.30 -15.02 15.78
CA PHE A 473 18.31 -14.03 16.22
C PHE A 473 18.59 -13.42 17.60
N CYS A 474 19.56 -13.95 18.36
CA CYS A 474 19.71 -13.58 19.78
C CYS A 474 20.42 -12.23 19.94
N ALA A 475 19.66 -11.19 20.30
CA ALA A 475 20.21 -9.85 20.58
C ALA A 475 20.94 -9.74 21.93
N PHE A 476 20.73 -10.71 22.82
CA PHE A 476 21.28 -10.75 24.18
C PHE A 476 22.71 -11.30 24.25
N SER A 477 23.00 -12.41 23.57
CA SER A 477 24.32 -13.07 23.60
C SER A 477 25.43 -12.21 22.95
N LYS A 478 26.63 -12.21 23.52
CA LYS A 478 27.84 -11.58 22.99
C LYS A 478 28.97 -12.60 22.86
N GLY A 479 29.43 -12.79 21.62
CA GLY A 479 30.65 -13.54 21.29
C GLY A 479 31.76 -12.63 20.79
N LYS A 480 32.96 -13.19 20.59
CA LYS A 480 34.18 -12.47 20.13
C LYS A 480 34.01 -11.69 18.81
N LEU A 481 33.00 -12.02 17.99
CA LEU A 481 32.77 -11.44 16.66
C LEU A 481 31.71 -10.32 16.63
N ALA A 482 31.08 -9.97 17.77
CA ALA A 482 29.97 -9.01 17.83
C ALA A 482 30.27 -7.73 18.64
N ALA A 483 31.55 -7.47 18.95
CA ALA A 483 31.99 -6.40 19.85
C ALA A 483 31.63 -4.98 19.36
N ASN A 484 31.53 -4.78 18.04
CA ASN A 484 31.46 -3.44 17.44
C ASN A 484 30.04 -2.84 17.35
N LEU A 485 28.99 -3.62 17.62
CA LEU A 485 27.61 -3.19 17.34
C LEU A 485 26.77 -2.97 18.60
N ARG A 486 27.03 -3.69 19.72
CA ARG A 486 26.00 -3.86 20.76
C ARG A 486 26.55 -4.12 22.18
N GLY A 487 27.67 -3.48 22.55
CA GLY A 487 28.26 -3.49 23.91
C GLY A 487 29.18 -4.69 24.21
N ALA A 488 29.94 -4.59 25.32
CA ALA A 488 30.96 -5.58 25.68
C ALA A 488 30.37 -6.86 26.32
N PRO A 489 31.02 -8.03 26.12
CA PRO A 489 30.73 -9.22 26.92
C PRO A 489 31.04 -8.94 28.39
N TYR A 490 30.17 -9.37 29.30
CA TYR A 490 30.35 -9.17 30.74
C TYR A 490 30.07 -10.44 31.54
N LEU A 491 30.71 -10.53 32.71
CA LEU A 491 30.36 -11.41 33.80
C LEU A 491 30.25 -10.53 35.05
N VAL A 492 29.08 -10.52 35.69
CA VAL A 492 28.84 -9.78 36.93
C VAL A 492 29.67 -10.43 38.03
N PRO A 493 30.68 -9.74 38.59
CA PRO A 493 31.51 -10.32 39.65
C PRO A 493 30.68 -10.52 40.92
N LEU A 494 30.90 -11.65 41.60
CA LEU A 494 30.36 -11.84 42.94
C LEU A 494 31.09 -10.89 43.91
N PRO A 495 30.37 -10.13 44.76
CA PRO A 495 31.02 -9.36 45.80
C PRO A 495 31.76 -10.32 46.76
N PRO A 496 32.91 -9.91 47.34
CA PRO A 496 33.62 -10.73 48.31
C PRO A 496 32.70 -11.07 49.49
N LEU A 497 32.70 -12.35 49.89
CA LEU A 497 32.00 -12.79 51.10
C LEU A 497 32.55 -11.99 52.29
N PRO A 498 31.70 -11.41 53.15
CA PRO A 498 32.18 -10.73 54.34
C PRO A 498 32.96 -11.73 55.19
N ALA A 499 34.19 -11.38 55.54
CA ALA A 499 35.03 -12.17 56.43
C ALA A 499 34.23 -12.48 57.70
N THR A 500 34.22 -13.75 58.10
CA THR A 500 33.55 -14.25 59.29
C THR A 500 34.09 -13.55 60.53
N SER A 501 33.44 -12.47 60.98
CA SER A 501 33.61 -11.97 62.35
C SER A 501 32.55 -12.65 63.21
N THR A 502 32.99 -13.57 64.05
CA THR A 502 32.23 -14.08 65.20
C THR A 502 31.93 -12.93 66.15
N SER A 503 30.77 -12.29 66.01
CA SER A 503 30.10 -11.62 67.12
C SER A 503 28.59 -11.57 66.87
N THR A 504 27.87 -12.32 67.69
CA THR A 504 26.42 -12.26 67.86
C THR A 504 25.98 -10.84 68.20
N SER A 505 25.28 -10.19 67.28
CA SER A 505 24.22 -9.22 67.65
C SER A 505 23.30 -8.99 66.45
N ALA A 506 22.02 -9.26 66.69
CA ALA A 506 20.94 -9.00 65.77
C ALA A 506 20.79 -7.48 65.55
N ALA A 507 21.55 -6.92 64.60
CA ALA A 507 21.40 -5.53 64.19
C ALA A 507 21.39 -5.45 62.66
N ARG A 508 20.18 -5.21 62.13
CA ARG A 508 19.85 -4.67 60.80
C ARG A 508 21.05 -4.37 59.89
N LEU A 509 21.36 -5.29 58.98
CA LEU A 509 22.03 -4.93 57.72
C LEU A 509 21.04 -4.20 56.80
N ARG A 510 20.75 -2.95 57.16
CA ARG A 510 20.45 -1.91 56.18
C ARG A 510 21.77 -1.51 55.54
N ARG A 511 22.27 -2.28 54.58
CA ARG A 511 23.28 -1.79 53.64
C ARG A 511 22.63 -1.65 52.28
N SER A 512 22.44 -0.39 51.92
CA SER A 512 21.89 0.12 50.67
C SER A 512 22.71 -0.38 49.49
N CYS A 513 22.23 -1.43 48.83
CA CYS A 513 22.57 -1.68 47.45
C CYS A 513 22.02 -0.50 46.62
N PRO A 514 22.81 0.19 45.78
CA PRO A 514 22.35 1.33 44.98
C PRO A 514 21.10 0.99 44.13
N THR A 515 21.00 -0.26 43.69
CA THR A 515 19.86 -0.80 42.95
C THR A 515 18.63 -1.13 43.80
N CYS A 516 18.74 -1.19 45.13
CA CYS A 516 17.62 -1.29 46.07
C CYS A 516 17.14 0.09 46.55
N THR A 517 18.00 1.11 46.50
CA THR A 517 17.64 2.50 46.85
C THR A 517 16.65 3.09 45.84
N SER A 518 16.71 2.71 44.55
CA SER A 518 15.72 3.12 43.55
C SER A 518 14.32 2.52 43.75
N MET A 519 14.18 1.40 44.49
CA MET A 519 12.86 0.86 44.82
C MET A 519 12.16 1.63 45.94
N ARG A 520 12.88 2.43 46.73
CA ARG A 520 12.26 3.28 47.77
C ARG A 520 11.52 4.48 47.17
N SER A 521 11.95 5.02 46.04
CA SER A 521 11.26 6.13 45.37
C SER A 521 9.99 5.71 44.64
N LEU A 522 9.85 4.42 44.29
CA LEU A 522 8.60 3.87 43.74
C LEU A 522 7.53 3.63 44.81
N ARG A 523 7.92 3.27 46.05
CA ARG A 523 7.00 3.10 47.18
C ARG A 523 6.36 4.40 47.67
N SER A 524 6.94 5.57 47.39
CA SER A 524 6.33 6.85 47.78
C SER A 524 5.29 7.34 46.77
N ARG A 525 5.15 6.70 45.60
CA ARG A 525 4.16 7.10 44.56
C ARG A 525 2.89 6.25 44.54
N PHE A 526 2.87 5.07 45.16
CA PHE A 526 1.68 4.23 45.26
C PHE A 526 1.27 4.10 46.73
N GLY A 527 0.06 4.58 47.04
CA GLY A 527 -0.50 4.69 48.39
C GLY A 527 -0.54 3.37 49.17
N LYS A 528 -0.78 3.52 50.48
CA LYS A 528 -0.74 2.49 51.54
C LYS A 528 -1.27 1.12 51.10
N ALA A 529 -0.39 0.11 51.13
CA ALA A 529 -0.76 -1.30 51.05
C ALA A 529 -1.43 -1.78 52.36
N PRO A 530 -2.39 -2.73 52.31
CA PRO A 530 -3.09 -3.27 53.48
C PRO A 530 -2.18 -4.17 54.35
N PRO A 531 -2.58 -4.50 55.60
CA PRO A 531 -1.68 -5.09 56.59
C PRO A 531 -1.30 -6.54 56.27
N ARG A 532 -0.09 -6.89 56.69
CA ARG A 532 0.62 -8.14 56.37
C ARG A 532 -0.08 -9.39 56.90
N SER A 533 -0.67 -10.19 56.02
CA SER A 533 -0.84 -11.64 56.22
C SER A 533 0.28 -12.39 55.50
N SER A 534 1.21 -12.95 56.28
CA SER A 534 2.17 -14.02 55.96
C SER A 534 2.46 -14.35 54.48
N CYS A 535 3.44 -13.68 53.88
CA CYS A 535 4.13 -14.20 52.69
C CYS A 535 5.09 -15.32 53.14
N ARG A 536 4.71 -16.59 52.95
CA ARG A 536 5.52 -17.79 53.23
C ARG A 536 6.34 -18.25 52.01
N TYR A 537 7.06 -17.36 51.34
CA TYR A 537 7.97 -17.73 50.24
C TYR A 537 9.33 -17.07 50.40
N ALA A 538 10.06 -17.43 51.45
CA ALA A 538 11.48 -17.09 51.58
C ALA A 538 12.21 -18.00 52.56
N THR A 539 12.16 -19.34 52.38
CA THR A 539 13.05 -20.29 53.10
C THR A 539 12.95 -21.73 52.57
N THR A 540 13.08 -21.98 51.27
CA THR A 540 13.22 -23.37 50.76
C THR A 540 14.06 -23.42 49.49
N TRP A 541 15.37 -23.09 49.59
CA TRP A 541 16.31 -23.34 48.48
C TRP A 541 17.58 -24.09 48.88
N HIS A 542 17.69 -24.55 50.14
CA HIS A 542 18.86 -25.29 50.61
C HIS A 542 18.62 -26.76 51.02
N ASP A 543 17.38 -27.23 51.11
CA ASP A 543 17.10 -28.58 51.66
C ASP A 543 16.58 -29.62 50.64
N SER A 544 16.37 -29.24 49.38
CA SER A 544 15.87 -30.16 48.34
C SER A 544 16.96 -31.02 47.67
N ARG A 545 18.25 -30.79 47.92
CA ARG A 545 19.35 -31.56 47.31
C ARG A 545 19.60 -32.95 47.92
N ARG A 546 18.99 -33.31 49.06
CA ARG A 546 19.24 -34.63 49.71
C ARG A 546 18.15 -35.69 49.53
N ARG A 547 16.98 -35.38 48.94
CA ARG A 547 15.91 -36.39 48.73
C ARG A 547 15.62 -36.78 47.28
N ALA A 548 16.14 -36.07 46.28
CA ALA A 548 15.88 -36.37 44.87
C ALA A 548 16.84 -37.39 44.22
N SER A 549 17.83 -37.93 44.94
CA SER A 549 18.81 -38.89 44.38
C SER A 549 18.41 -40.38 44.48
N ARG A 550 17.17 -40.71 44.88
CA ARG A 550 16.72 -42.12 45.01
C ARG A 550 15.51 -42.55 44.18
N ARG A 551 14.92 -41.69 43.35
CA ARG A 551 13.78 -42.09 42.50
C ARG A 551 13.90 -41.50 41.09
N CYS A 552 14.81 -42.05 40.30
CA CYS A 552 14.74 -42.05 38.82
C CYS A 552 15.76 -43.08 38.30
N ARG A 553 15.43 -44.38 38.41
CA ARG A 553 16.01 -45.41 37.53
C ARG A 553 15.12 -45.48 36.30
N ALA A 554 15.43 -44.69 35.28
CA ALA A 554 14.93 -44.93 33.93
C ALA A 554 15.89 -45.91 33.23
N ARG A 555 15.34 -46.99 32.66
CA ARG A 555 16.06 -47.99 31.86
C ARG A 555 16.70 -47.33 30.63
N PRO A 556 17.90 -47.74 30.20
CA PRO A 556 18.46 -47.29 28.92
C PRO A 556 17.76 -48.01 27.74
N PRO A 557 17.66 -47.36 26.56
CA PRO A 557 17.17 -48.01 25.36
C PRO A 557 18.20 -49.02 24.84
N ARG A 558 17.71 -50.17 24.37
CA ARG A 558 18.52 -51.22 23.75
C ARG A 558 19.10 -50.74 22.43
N SER A 559 20.39 -51.01 22.24
CA SER A 559 21.08 -50.96 20.95
C SER A 559 20.52 -52.04 20.01
N SER A 560 20.27 -51.68 18.76
CA SER A 560 20.23 -52.64 17.65
C SER A 560 21.13 -52.15 16.53
N THR A 561 22.11 -52.98 16.25
CA THR A 561 23.18 -52.89 15.25
C THR A 561 22.68 -52.82 13.80
N MET A 562 23.50 -52.18 12.97
CA MET A 562 23.55 -52.18 11.50
C MET A 562 23.18 -53.52 10.82
N ARG A 563 22.56 -53.41 9.64
CA ARG A 563 22.95 -54.19 8.45
C ARG A 563 22.68 -53.39 7.18
N SER A 564 23.72 -53.28 6.36
CA SER A 564 23.67 -52.92 4.94
C SER A 564 23.07 -54.06 4.11
N ALA A 565 22.43 -53.74 2.98
CA ALA A 565 22.69 -54.32 1.67
C ALA A 565 21.68 -53.84 0.61
N ARG A 566 22.24 -53.34 -0.51
CA ARG A 566 21.71 -53.09 -1.85
C ARG A 566 20.81 -51.88 -2.07
#